data_AF-A0A6L2PKH7-F1
#
_entry.id   AF-A0A6L2PKH7-F1
#
_cell.length_a   1.000
_cell.length_b   1.000
_cell.length_c   1.000
_cell.angle_alpha   90.00
_cell.angle_beta   90.00
_cell.angle_gamma   90.00
#
_symmetry.space_group_name_H-M   'P 1'
#
loop_
_entity.id
_entity.type
_entity.pdbx_description
1 polymer ?
#
loop_
_entity_poly.entity_id
_entity_poly.type
_entity_poly.pdbx_seq_one_letter_code
_entity_poly.pdbx_strand_id
1 'polypeptide(L)' 'MRPILGDEDQCVFQWLLNVNLKGWLPNSVVQSALTTTMLDYIKYLRHYTEKLKQEGH' A
#
# COMPACT_ATOMS: atom_id res chain seq x y z
N MET A 1 -1.10 5.53 9.47
CA MET A 1 -2.35 6.13 8.96
C MET A 1 -2.59 7.42 9.71
N ARG A 2 -3.01 8.47 9.02
CA ARG A 2 -3.37 9.76 9.64
C ARG A 2 -4.84 10.05 9.32
N PRO A 3 -5.69 10.35 10.32
CA PRO A 3 -7.09 10.67 10.04
C PRO A 3 -7.19 11.95 9.21
N ILE A 4 -8.29 12.09 8.46
CA ILE A 4 -8.62 13.31 7.75
C ILE A 4 -9.53 14.15 8.65
N LEU A 5 -9.18 15.42 8.88
CA LEU A 5 -9.99 16.29 9.71
C LEU A 5 -11.36 16.52 9.05
N GLY A 6 -12.44 16.15 9.76
CA GLY A 6 -13.81 16.29 9.27
C GLY A 6 -14.36 15.07 8.51
N ASP A 7 -13.60 13.97 8.42
CA ASP A 7 -14.06 12.70 7.84
C ASP A 7 -13.53 11.52 8.67
N GLU A 8 -14.41 10.92 9.48
CA GLU A 8 -14.08 9.81 10.37
C GLU A 8 -13.89 8.48 9.64
N ASP A 9 -14.42 8.37 8.41
CA ASP A 9 -14.38 7.16 7.59
C ASP A 9 -13.16 7.12 6.65
N GLN A 10 -12.34 8.18 6.62
CA GLN A 10 -11.20 8.29 5.71
C GLN A 10 -9.88 8.60 6.42
N CYS A 11 -8.80 8.10 5.84
CA CYS A 11 -7.46 8.37 6.34
C CYS A 11 -6.44 8.50 5.20
N VAL A 12 -5.36 9.22 5.48
CA VAL A 12 -4.16 9.22 4.64
C VAL A 12 -3.31 8.02 5.03
N PHE A 13 -3.17 7.08 4.09
CA PHE A 13 -2.21 5.98 4.17
C PHE A 13 -0.94 6.36 3.40
N GLN A 14 0.20 6.32 4.08
CA GLN A 14 1.51 6.54 3.48
C GLN A 14 2.42 5.37 3.86
N TRP A 15 3.00 4.73 2.85
CA TRP A 15 3.92 3.61 3.03
C TRP A 15 5.30 4.00 2.53
N LEU A 16 6.27 4.04 3.45
CA LEU A 16 7.69 4.18 3.15
C LEU A 16 8.32 2.79 3.15
N LEU A 17 8.85 2.38 2.01
CA LEU A 17 9.48 1.07 1.85
C LEU A 17 10.97 1.23 1.56
N ASN A 18 11.81 0.72 2.46
CA ASN A 18 13.25 0.61 2.27
C ASN A 18 13.67 -0.83 2.54
N VAL A 19 13.96 -1.58 1.47
CA VAL A 19 14.26 -3.02 1.55
C VAL A 19 15.51 -3.31 0.73
N ASN A 20 16.41 -4.13 1.31
CA ASN A 20 17.51 -4.76 0.60
C ASN A 20 17.13 -6.22 0.31
N LEU A 21 16.83 -6.53 -0.95
CA LEU A 21 16.40 -7.87 -1.37
C LEU A 21 17.52 -8.93 -1.34
N LYS A 22 18.79 -8.51 -1.13
CA LYS A 22 19.99 -9.36 -1.21
C LYS A 22 20.11 -10.12 -2.55
N GLY A 23 21.28 -10.70 -2.83
CA GLY A 23 21.55 -11.37 -4.10
C GLY A 23 21.86 -10.39 -5.25
N TRP A 24 22.09 -10.93 -6.46
CA TRP A 24 22.39 -10.14 -7.65
C TRP A 24 21.15 -10.01 -8.53
N LEU A 25 20.61 -8.79 -8.60
CA LEU A 25 19.53 -8.38 -9.51
C LEU A 25 19.86 -6.99 -10.06
N PRO A 26 19.52 -6.67 -11.32
CA PRO A 26 19.65 -5.31 -11.82
C PRO A 26 18.79 -4.34 -11.03
N ASN A 27 19.33 -3.15 -10.72
CA ASN A 27 18.62 -2.12 -9.95
C ASN A 27 17.27 -1.74 -10.57
N SER A 28 17.17 -1.69 -11.90
CA SER A 28 15.92 -1.39 -12.60
C SER A 28 14.84 -2.44 -12.34
N VAL A 29 15.21 -3.72 -12.28
CA VAL A 29 14.29 -4.82 -11.97
C VAL A 29 13.81 -4.72 -10.53
N VAL A 30 14.73 -4.46 -9.59
CA VAL A 30 14.38 -4.28 -8.17
C VAL A 30 13.44 -3.10 -7.99
N GLN A 31 13.75 -1.94 -8.57
CA GLN A 31 12.90 -0.76 -8.45
C GLN A 31 11.53 -0.99 -9.09
N SER A 32 11.47 -1.57 -10.29
CA SER A 32 10.21 -1.90 -10.94
C SER A 32 9.38 -2.86 -10.09
N ALA A 33 9.99 -3.91 -9.53
CA ALA A 33 9.29 -4.86 -8.68
C ALA A 33 8.76 -4.20 -7.39
N LEU A 34 9.55 -3.35 -6.75
CA LEU A 34 9.13 -2.62 -5.54
C LEU A 34 7.99 -1.64 -5.85
N THR A 35 8.08 -0.87 -6.93
CA THR A 35 7.01 0.04 -7.37
C THR A 35 5.73 -0.74 -7.68
N THR A 36 5.81 -1.83 -8.44
CA THR A 36 4.66 -2.68 -8.74
C THR A 36 4.04 -3.26 -7.45
N THR A 37 4.88 -3.77 -6.55
CA THR A 37 4.42 -4.30 -5.25
C THR A 37 3.69 -3.23 -4.43
N MET A 38 4.22 -2.01 -4.39
CA MET A 38 3.59 -0.89 -3.67
C MET A 38 2.24 -0.53 -4.27
N LEU A 39 2.13 -0.49 -5.60
CA LEU A 39 0.87 -0.19 -6.30
C LEU A 39 -0.18 -1.29 -6.08
N ASP A 40 0.21 -2.55 -6.23
CA ASP A 40 -0.66 -3.69 -6.01
C ASP A 40 -1.15 -3.76 -4.57
N TYR A 41 -0.25 -3.53 -3.61
CA TYR A 41 -0.62 -3.49 -2.19
C TYR A 41 -1.70 -2.43 -1.92
N ILE A 42 -1.53 -1.20 -2.43
CA ILE A 42 -2.54 -0.14 -2.26
C ILE A 42 -3.87 -0.51 -2.92
N LYS A 43 -3.84 -1.14 -4.10
CA LYS A 43 -5.05 -1.62 -4.79
C LYS A 43 -5.80 -2.64 -3.94
N TYR A 44 -5.11 -3.67 -3.47
CA TYR A 44 -5.73 -4.72 -2.65
C TYR A 44 -6.17 -4.20 -1.29
N LEU A 45 -5.42 -3.29 -0.68
CA LEU A 45 -5.81 -2.63 0.56
C LEU A 45 -7.15 -1.90 0.41
N ARG A 46 -7.34 -1.13 -0.68
CA ARG A 46 -8.61 -0.44 -0.96
C ARG A 46 -9.78 -1.42 -1.11
N HIS A 47 -9.61 -2.46 -1.91
CA HIS A 47 -10.64 -3.49 -2.06
C HIS A 47 -10.98 -4.19 -0.75
N TYR A 48 -9.97 -4.47 0.09
CA TYR A 48 -10.20 -5.07 1.39
C TYR A 48 -10.96 -4.13 2.33
N THR A 49 -10.63 -2.84 2.36
CA THR A 49 -11.37 -1.85 3.16
C THR A 49 -12.81 -1.66 2.68
N GLU A 50 -13.04 -1.65 1.36
CA GLU A 50 -14.39 -1.61 0.79
C GLU A 50 -15.21 -2.84 1.20
N LYS A 51 -14.59 -4.02 1.15
CA LYS A 51 -15.20 -5.27 1.58
C LYS A 51 -15.57 -5.23 3.07
N LEU A 52 -14.65 -4.81 3.94
CA LEU A 52 -14.92 -4.72 5.38
C LEU A 52 -16.09 -3.76 5.68
N LYS A 53 -16.14 -2.62 4.99
CA LYS A 53 -17.27 -1.67 5.11
C LYS A 53 -18.61 -2.30 4.71
N GLN A 54 -18.62 -3.18 3.70
CA GLN A 54 -19.83 -3.91 3.28
C GLN A 54 -20.23 -5.00 4.29
N GLU A 55 -19.25 -5.61 4.96
CA GLU A 55 -19.47 -6.65 5.99
C GLU A 55 -19.89 -6.06 7.35
N GLY A 56 -19.97 -4.73 7.48
CA GLY A 56 -20.41 -4.04 8.69
C GLY A 56 -19.36 -3.99 9.80
N HIS A 57 -18.08 -4.15 9.44
CA HIS A 57 -16.93 -4.02 10.32
C HIS A 57 -16.38 -2.58 10.35
#